data_AF-A0A968TNQ3-F1
#
_entry.id   AF-A0A968TNQ3-F1
#
_cell.length_a   1.000
_cell.length_b   1.000
_cell.length_c   1.000
_cell.angle_alpha   90.00
_cell.angle_beta   90.00
_cell.angle_gamma   90.00
#
_symmetry.space_group_name_H-M   'P 1'
#
loop_
_entity.id
_entity.type
_entity.pdbx_description
1 polymer ?
#
loop_
_entity_poly.entity_id
_entity_poly.type
_entity_poly.pdbx_seq_one_letter_code
_entity_poly.pdbx_strand_id
1 'polypeptide(L)' 'TEFAGLFVIQSFRPDTFFTAEQQERLSELMDLWRSVRDRGEAFPPEQQAELDALVKAELRAAGDRIVTLGKTDETVLFTP' A
#
# COMPACT_ATOMS: atom_id res chain seq x y z
N THR A 1 -24.78 2.65 -6.48
CA THR A 1 -23.55 3.21 -7.06
C THR A 1 -22.39 2.46 -6.48
N GLU A 2 -21.85 1.50 -7.24
CA GLU A 2 -20.72 0.68 -6.82
C GLU A 2 -19.44 1.50 -6.97
N PHE A 3 -18.74 1.74 -5.87
CA PHE A 3 -17.45 2.43 -5.87
C PHE A 3 -16.37 1.49 -6.41
N ALA A 4 -16.21 1.43 -7.73
CA ALA A 4 -15.00 0.91 -8.36
C ALA A 4 -13.92 2.00 -8.26
N GLY A 5 -13.42 2.23 -7.04
CA GLY A 5 -12.29 3.11 -6.81
C GLY A 5 -11.04 2.50 -7.43
N LEU A 6 -10.64 2.98 -8.60
CA LEU A 6 -9.32 2.71 -9.16
C LEU A 6 -8.28 3.39 -8.27
N PHE A 7 -7.82 2.69 -7.22
CA PHE A 7 -6.70 3.11 -6.39
C PHE A 7 -5.42 2.99 -7.21
N VAL A 8 -5.08 4.05 -7.95
CA VAL A 8 -3.74 4.20 -8.54
C VAL A 8 -2.82 4.68 -7.43
N ILE A 9 -2.22 3.73 -6.70
CA ILE A 9 -1.18 4.03 -5.71
C ILE A 9 0.08 4.42 -6.50
N GLN A 10 0.20 5.71 -6.79
CA GLN A 10 1.16 6.30 -7.74
C GLN A 10 2.64 6.33 -7.25
N SER A 11 2.99 5.75 -6.11
CA SER A 11 4.41 5.72 -5.70
C SER A 11 4.74 4.54 -4.79
N PHE A 12 4.72 3.34 -5.37
CA PHE A 12 5.30 2.13 -4.76
C PHE A 12 6.78 2.04 -5.09
N ARG A 13 7.60 2.92 -4.50
CA ARG A 13 9.02 2.60 -4.37
C ARG A 13 9.17 1.91 -3.03
N PRO A 14 9.79 0.72 -2.97
CA PRO A 14 10.00 0.07 -1.70
C PRO A 14 10.88 0.98 -0.85
N ASP A 15 10.47 1.16 0.39
CA ASP A 15 11.14 2.02 1.34
C ASP A 15 11.25 1.31 2.69
N THR A 16 11.79 1.99 3.70
CA THR A 16 11.99 1.41 5.03
C THR A 16 10.66 1.10 5.75
N PHE A 17 9.57 1.75 5.36
CA PHE A 17 8.23 1.62 5.94
C PHE A 17 7.36 0.58 5.22
N PHE A 18 7.60 0.36 3.92
CA PHE A 18 6.97 -0.70 3.13
C PHE A 18 7.99 -1.40 2.24
N THR A 19 8.32 -2.65 2.59
CA THR A 19 9.47 -3.35 2.02
C THR A 19 9.22 -3.83 0.59
N ALA A 20 10.31 -4.15 -0.12
CA ALA A 20 10.23 -4.75 -1.46
C ALA A 20 9.45 -6.07 -1.47
N GLU A 21 9.58 -6.89 -0.42
CA GLU A 21 8.84 -8.15 -0.29
C GLU A 21 7.33 -7.90 -0.12
N GLN A 22 6.94 -6.94 0.72
CA GLN A 22 5.53 -6.58 0.89
C GLN A 22 4.92 -6.01 -0.39
N GLN A 23 5.71 -5.23 -1.14
CA GLN A 23 5.31 -4.68 -2.42
C GLN A 23 5.16 -5.74 -3.50
N GLU A 24 6.12 -6.67 -3.61
CA GLU A 24 6.04 -7.79 -4.55
C GLU A 24 4.79 -8.61 -4.27
N ARG A 25 4.56 -8.96 -3.00
CA ARG A 25 3.40 -9.75 -2.59
C ARG A 25 2.07 -9.04 -2.88
N LEU A 26 2.00 -7.73 -2.64
CA LEU A 26 0.84 -6.92 -2.98
C LEU A 26 0.58 -6.91 -4.49
N SER A 27 1.62 -6.82 -5.31
CA SER A 27 1.50 -6.88 -6.76
C SER A 27 0.94 -8.22 -7.23
N GLU A 28 1.47 -9.33 -6.71
CA GLU A 28 0.99 -10.68 -7.03
C GLU A 28 -0.51 -10.84 -6.70
N LEU A 29 -0.92 -10.40 -5.51
CA LEU A 29 -2.30 -10.49 -5.07
C LEU A 29 -3.24 -9.60 -5.91
N MET A 30 -2.77 -8.44 -6.36
CA MET A 30 -3.55 -7.54 -7.22
C MET A 30 -3.71 -8.11 -8.64
N ASP A 31 -2.68 -8.75 -9.18
CA ASP A 31 -2.76 -9.44 -10.48
C ASP A 31 -3.68 -10.67 -10.40
N LEU A 32 -3.59 -11.43 -9.30
CA LEU A 32 -4.48 -12.54 -9.05
C LEU A 32 -5.93 -12.05 -8.91
N TRP A 33 -6.18 -11.03 -8.09
CA TRP A 33 -7.50 -10.45 -7.90
C TRP A 33 -8.12 -9.98 -9.22
N ARG A 34 -7.34 -9.31 -10.08
CA ARG A 34 -7.78 -8.94 -11.43
C ARG A 34 -8.15 -10.18 -12.24
N SER A 35 -7.27 -11.17 -12.29
CA SER A 35 -7.51 -12.42 -13.02
C SER A 35 -8.78 -13.14 -12.56
N VAL A 36 -9.04 -13.23 -11.25
CA VAL A 36 -10.24 -13.90 -10.70
C VAL A 36 -11.51 -13.09 -11.01
N ARG A 37 -11.44 -11.77 -10.85
CA ARG A 37 -12.52 -10.84 -11.20
C ARG A 37 -12.87 -10.87 -12.69
N ASP A 38 -11.87 -10.89 -13.56
CA ASP A 38 -12.05 -10.95 -15.02
C ASP A 38 -12.71 -12.27 -15.48
N ARG A 39 -12.61 -13.33 -14.66
CA ARG A 39 -13.34 -14.60 -14.84
C ARG A 39 -14.72 -14.62 -14.19
N GLY A 40 -15.09 -13.56 -13.47
CA GLY A 40 -16.33 -13.51 -12.67
C GLY A 40 -16.33 -14.44 -11.46
N GLU A 41 -15.15 -14.88 -11.02
CA GLU A 41 -14.96 -15.77 -9.89
C GLU A 41 -14.79 -14.98 -8.58
N ALA A 42 -15.11 -15.62 -7.45
CA ALA A 42 -14.89 -15.02 -6.15
C ALA A 42 -13.41 -15.10 -5.75
N PHE A 43 -12.85 -13.98 -5.30
CA PHE A 43 -11.48 -13.95 -4.78
C PHE A 43 -11.41 -14.73 -3.46
N PRO A 44 -10.44 -15.65 -3.27
CA PRO A 44 -10.36 -16.49 -2.09
C PRO A 44 -10.29 -15.68 -0.78
N PRO A 45 -11.02 -16.05 0.28
CA PRO A 45 -11.11 -15.27 1.51
C PRO A 45 -9.76 -15.13 2.24
N GLU A 46 -8.90 -16.14 2.15
CA GLU A 46 -7.54 -16.10 2.74
C GLU A 46 -6.66 -15.07 2.05
N GLN A 47 -6.72 -15.03 0.70
CA GLN A 47 -5.98 -14.05 -0.11
C GLN A 47 -6.56 -12.64 0.05
N GLN A 48 -7.88 -12.53 0.23
CA GLN A 48 -8.54 -11.25 0.54
C GLN A 48 -8.09 -10.70 1.90
N ALA A 49 -7.95 -11.56 2.91
CA ALA A 49 -7.44 -11.16 4.23
C ALA A 49 -5.97 -10.72 4.17
N GLU A 50 -5.15 -11.42 3.37
CA GLU A 50 -3.75 -11.05 3.14
C GLU A 50 -3.65 -9.69 2.41
N LEU A 51 -4.47 -9.49 1.37
CA LEU A 51 -4.53 -8.22 0.63
C LEU A 51 -4.95 -7.06 1.55
N ASP A 52 -5.95 -7.26 2.41
CA ASP A 52 -6.39 -6.24 3.39
C ASP A 52 -5.28 -5.90 4.40
N ALA A 53 -4.54 -6.90 4.87
CA ALA A 53 -3.40 -6.69 5.77
C ALA A 53 -2.28 -5.88 5.11
N LEU A 54 -1.95 -6.17 3.86
CA LEU A 54 -0.93 -5.44 3.10
C LEU A 54 -1.36 -4.00 2.79
N VAL A 55 -2.63 -3.78 2.44
CA VAL A 55 -3.18 -2.44 2.22
C VAL A 55 -3.13 -1.60 3.50
N LYS A 56 -3.47 -2.20 4.66
CA LYS A 56 -3.34 -1.53 5.96
C LYS A 56 -1.89 -1.20 6.30
N ALA A 57 -0.96 -2.10 5.99
CA ALA A 57 0.47 -1.86 6.18
C ALA A 57 0.97 -0.69 5.32
N GLU A 58 0.58 -0.62 4.04
CA GLU A 58 0.93 0.51 3.16
C GLU A 58 0.31 1.82 3.65
N LEU A 59 -0.94 1.81 4.12
CA LEU A 59 -1.58 3.01 4.68
C LEU A 59 -0.84 3.53 5.92
N ARG A 60 -0.39 2.61 6.79
CA ARG A 60 0.43 2.97 7.95
C ARG A 60 1.78 3.53 7.52
N ALA A 61 2.46 2.87 6.58
CA ALA A 61 3.73 3.31 6.01
C ALA A 61 3.62 4.74 5.44
N ALA A 62 2.55 5.04 4.71
CA ALA A 62 2.28 6.39 4.21
C ALA A 62 2.16 7.44 5.34
N GLY A 63 1.53 7.07 6.46
CA GLY A 63 1.49 7.91 7.66
C GLY A 63 2.88 8.16 8.27
N ASP A 64 3.67 7.10 8.42
CA ASP A 64 5.05 7.19 8.93
C ASP A 64 5.95 8.04 8.02
N ARG A 65 5.77 7.98 6.69
CA ARG A 65 6.46 8.88 5.73
C ARG A 65 6.14 10.36 6.00
N ILE A 66 4.86 10.69 6.21
CA ILE A 66 4.42 12.07 6.50
C ILE A 66 5.00 12.55 7.83
N VAL A 67 4.94 11.71 8.87
CA VAL A 67 5.53 12.03 10.19
C VAL A 67 7.03 12.26 10.08
N THR A 68 7.74 11.41 9.33
CA THR A 68 9.19 11.53 9.12
C THR A 68 9.55 12.81 8.37
N LEU A 69 8.77 13.15 7.33
CA LEU A 69 8.96 14.40 6.59
C LEU A 69 8.73 15.63 7.49
N GLY A 70 7.67 15.62 8.31
CA GLY A 70 7.38 16.73 9.24
C GLY A 70 8.44 16.93 10.32
N LYS A 71 9.07 15.85 10.81
CA LYS A 71 10.19 15.93 11.77
C LYS A 71 11.48 16.47 11.17
N THR A 72 11.66 16.31 9.86
CA THR A 72 12.88 16.76 9.16
C THR A 72 12.87 18.27 8.95
N ASP A 73 11.69 18.89 8.83
CA ASP A 73 11.51 20.34 8.68
C ASP A 73 11.87 21.13 9.96
N GLU A 74 11.59 20.56 11.14
CA GLU A 74 11.86 21.20 12.44
C GLU A 74 13.36 21.27 12.79
N THR A 75 14.20 20.42 12.17
CA THR A 75 15.66 20.40 12.42
C THR A 75 16.41 21.49 11.63
N VAL A 76 15.81 22.07 10.60
CA VAL A 76 16.48 23.10 9.75
C VAL A 76 16.23 24.53 10.25
N LEU A 77 15.26 24.74 11.14
CA LEU A 77 14.87 26.06 11.63
C LEU A 77 15.54 26.48 12.96
N PHE A 78 16.30 25.58 13.60
CA PHE A 78 17.02 25.87 14.84
C PHE A 78 18.48 25.43 14.77
N THR A 79 19.26 26.09 13.92
CA THR A 79 20.71 26.21 14.12
C THR A 79 21.01 27.66 14.51
N PRO A 80 21.61 27.93 15.69
CA PRO A 80 21.92 29.29 16.14
C PRO A 80 23.06 29.95 15.35
#